data_AF-A0A945L045-F1
#
_entry.id   AF-A0A945L045-F1
#
_cell.length_a   1.000
_cell.length_b   1.000
_cell.length_c   1.000
_cell.angle_alpha   90.00
_cell.angle_beta   90.00
_cell.angle_gamma   90.00
#
_symmetry.space_group_name_H-M   'P 1'
#
loop_
_entity.id
_entity.type
_entity.pdbx_description
1 polymer ?
#
loop_
_entity_poly.entity_id
_entity_poly.type
_entity_poly.pdbx_seq_one_letter_code
_entity_poly.pdbx_strand_id
1 'polypeptide(L)' 'MKILIRNLPRTFTESGLKELFEAHGEVQSCTLVLDKKTSESKGFGFVEIAKVGDAKVAIQALNGKP' A
#
# COMPACT_ATOMS: atom_id res chain seq x y z
N MET A 1 10.01 6.41 3.14
CA MET A 1 9.80 5.31 4.14
C MET A 1 8.96 4.24 3.48
N LYS A 2 9.43 3.00 3.50
CA LYS A 2 8.73 1.88 2.86
C LYS A 2 7.79 1.19 3.86
N ILE A 3 6.53 1.12 3.49
CA ILE A 3 5.42 0.55 4.23
C ILE A 3 5.07 -0.78 3.57
N LEU A 4 5.03 -1.86 4.35
CA LEU A 4 4.58 -3.17 3.90
C LEU A 4 3.11 -3.32 4.24
N ILE A 5 2.29 -3.60 3.24
CA ILE A 5 0.87 -3.88 3.40
C ILE A 5 0.67 -5.36 3.16
N ARG A 6 0.05 -6.05 4.12
CA ARG A 6 -0.27 -7.48 4.06
C ARG A 6 -1.77 -7.68 4.21
N ASN A 7 -2.25 -8.85 3.80
CA ASN A 7 -3.67 -9.21 3.84
C ASN A 7 -4.55 -8.34 2.93
N LEU A 8 -4.01 -7.94 1.78
CA LEU A 8 -4.77 -7.23 0.75
C LEU A 8 -5.69 -8.19 0.00
N PRO A 9 -6.93 -7.78 -0.32
CA PRO A 9 -7.79 -8.57 -1.18
C PRO A 9 -7.18 -8.69 -2.58
N ARG A 10 -7.46 -9.79 -3.27
CA ARG A 10 -6.87 -10.06 -4.59
C ARG A 10 -7.30 -9.05 -5.66
N THR A 11 -8.45 -8.43 -5.46
CA THR A 11 -9.01 -7.37 -6.30
C THR A 11 -8.37 -6.01 -6.07
N PHE A 12 -7.52 -5.86 -5.05
CA PHE A 12 -6.89 -4.59 -4.73
C PHE A 12 -5.78 -4.26 -5.75
N THR A 13 -5.74 -2.99 -6.15
CA THR A 13 -4.81 -2.49 -7.18
C THR A 13 -3.81 -1.51 -6.59
N GLU A 14 -2.71 -1.33 -7.31
CA GLU A 14 -1.68 -0.34 -6.97
C GLU A 14 -2.25 1.07 -6.91
N SER A 15 -3.12 1.43 -7.86
CA SER A 15 -3.80 2.74 -7.88
C SER A 15 -4.66 2.97 -6.65
N GLY A 16 -5.45 1.99 -6.21
CA GLY A 16 -6.27 2.13 -5.00
C GLY A 16 -5.40 2.33 -3.75
N LEU A 17 -4.27 1.62 -3.67
CA LEU A 17 -3.28 1.83 -2.61
C LEU A 17 -2.69 3.24 -2.68
N LYS A 18 -2.29 3.68 -3.87
CA LYS A 18 -1.73 5.02 -4.06
C LYS A 18 -2.72 6.09 -3.60
N GLU A 19 -3.98 6.03 -4.04
CA GLU A 19 -5.01 7.00 -3.64
C GLU A 19 -5.27 7.01 -2.13
N LEU A 20 -5.37 5.84 -1.49
CA LEU A 20 -5.57 5.79 -0.03
C LEU A 20 -4.41 6.43 0.73
N PHE A 21 -3.18 6.19 0.28
CA PHE A 21 -2.00 6.72 0.94
C PHE A 21 -1.74 8.20 0.56
N GLU A 22 -2.14 8.65 -0.64
CA GLU A 22 -2.09 10.05 -1.07
C GLU A 22 -2.93 10.97 -0.18
N ALA A 23 -4.04 10.47 0.39
CA ALA A 23 -4.84 11.22 1.37
C ALA A 23 -4.09 11.52 2.68
N HIS A 24 -3.04 10.76 2.98
CA HIS A 24 -2.24 10.91 4.21
C HIS A 24 -0.86 11.50 3.95
N GLY A 25 -0.34 11.43 2.72
CA GLY A 25 0.93 12.04 2.34
C GLY A 25 1.37 11.68 0.92
N GLU A 26 2.45 12.32 0.46
CA GLU A 26 2.94 12.11 -0.90
C GLU A 26 3.55 10.70 -1.09
N VAL A 27 2.90 9.89 -1.93
CA VAL A 27 3.37 8.56 -2.32
C VAL A 27 4.43 8.70 -3.41
N GLN A 28 5.67 8.33 -3.08
CA GLN A 28 6.75 8.25 -4.07
C GLN A 28 6.65 7.01 -4.95
N SER A 29 6.25 5.88 -4.38
CA SER A 29 6.15 4.63 -5.12
C SER A 29 5.16 3.68 -4.50
N CYS A 30 4.44 2.93 -5.31
CA CYS A 30 3.57 1.84 -4.87
C CYS A 30 3.88 0.62 -5.74
N THR A 31 4.06 -0.54 -5.12
CA THR A 31 4.36 -1.79 -5.81
C THR A 31 3.56 -2.92 -5.19
N LEU A 32 2.69 -3.55 -5.96
CA LEU A 32 1.89 -4.67 -5.48
C LEU A 32 2.53 -5.98 -5.95
N VAL A 33 2.63 -6.96 -5.05
CA VAL A 33 3.29 -8.22 -5.38
C VAL A 33 2.26 -9.17 -5.97
N LEU A 34 2.33 -9.32 -7.28
CA LEU A 34 1.53 -10.24 -8.07
C LEU A 34 2.27 -11.57 -8.24
N ASP A 35 1.54 -12.68 -8.26
CA ASP A 35 2.08 -13.97 -8.60
C ASP A 35 2.30 -14.06 -10.11
N LYS A 36 3.52 -14.43 -10.53
CA LYS A 36 3.87 -14.46 -11.96
C LYS A 36 3.16 -15.56 -12.74
N LYS A 37 2.61 -16.57 -12.08
CA LYS A 37 1.93 -17.70 -12.75
C LYS A 37 0.44 -17.43 -12.94
N THR A 38 -0.22 -16.85 -11.93
CA THR A 38 -1.66 -16.58 -11.99
C THR A 38 -1.99 -15.12 -12.27
N SER A 39 -0.99 -14.23 -12.27
CA SER A 39 -1.18 -12.77 -12.26
C SER A 39 -2.09 -12.27 -11.14
N GLU A 40 -2.33 -13.10 -10.12
CA GLU A 40 -3.14 -12.71 -8.97
C GLU A 40 -2.25 -12.06 -7.89
N SER A 41 -2.79 -11.08 -7.19
CA SER A 41 -2.14 -10.50 -6.02
C SER A 41 -1.83 -11.57 -4.98
N LYS A 42 -0.58 -11.65 -4.53
CA LYS A 42 -0.18 -12.48 -3.39
C LYS A 42 -0.77 -11.99 -2.05
N GLY A 43 -1.58 -10.94 -2.08
CA GLY A 43 -2.20 -10.34 -0.91
C GLY A 43 -1.24 -9.46 -0.10
N PHE A 44 -0.14 -9.01 -0.71
CA PHE A 44 0.76 -8.03 -0.10
C PHE A 44 1.37 -7.09 -1.14
N GLY A 45 1.75 -5.92 -0.66
CA GLY A 45 2.34 -4.85 -1.47
C GLY A 45 3.19 -3.92 -0.62
N PHE A 46 3.84 -2.97 -1.28
CA PHE A 46 4.72 -1.99 -0.69
C PHE A 46 4.33 -0.59 -1.15
N VAL A 47 4.33 0.36 -0.22
CA VAL A 47 4.15 1.79 -0.52
C VAL A 47 5.30 2.56 0.08
N GLU A 48 5.87 3.47 -0.69
CA GLU A 48 6.91 4.37 -0.28
C GLU A 48 6.35 5.79 -0.19
N ILE A 49 6.39 6.36 1.01
CA ILE A 49 5.99 7.75 1.27
C ILE A 49 7.24 8.63 1.37
N ALA A 50 7.16 9.86 0.83
CA ALA A 50 8.25 10.83 0.86
C ALA A 50 8.66 11.23 2.29
N LYS A 51 7.67 11.55 3.13
CA LYS A 51 7.87 11.99 4.52
C LYS A 51 7.59 10.88 5.52
N VAL A 52 8.51 10.71 6.48
CA VAL A 52 8.38 9.73 7.57
C VAL A 52 7.20 10.04 8.51
N GLY A 53 6.90 11.33 8.74
CA GLY A 53 5.76 11.76 9.55
C GLY A 53 4.43 11.28 8.96
N ASP A 54 4.21 11.61 7.68
CA ASP A 54 3.01 11.23 6.94
C ASP A 54 2.88 9.69 6.81
N ALA A 55 4.00 8.99 6.60
CA ALA A 55 4.03 7.53 6.58
C ALA A 55 3.48 6.91 7.87
N LYS A 56 3.87 7.44 9.04
CA LYS A 56 3.38 6.96 10.33
C LYS A 56 1.88 7.22 10.51
N VAL A 57 1.41 8.41 10.10
CA VAL A 57 -0.02 8.77 10.16
C VAL A 57 -0.83 7.83 9.26
N ALA A 58 -0.37 7.57 8.04
CA ALA A 58 -1.02 6.65 7.11
C ALA A 58 -1.09 5.23 7.69
N ILE A 59 0.01 4.72 8.25
CA ILE A 59 0.01 3.40 8.91
C ILE A 59 -1.01 3.36 10.04
N GLN A 60 -1.04 4.36 10.92
CA GLN A 60 -1.98 4.38 12.05
C GLN A 60 -3.44 4.52 11.59
N ALA A 61 -3.68 5.25 10.51
CA ALA A 61 -5.03 5.49 9.98
C ALA A 61 -5.56 4.32 9.13
N LEU A 62 -4.69 3.53 8.49
CA LEU A 62 -5.06 2.47 7.55
C LEU A 62 -4.87 1.06 8.12
N ASN A 63 -3.94 0.86 9.05
CA ASN A 63 -3.67 -0.45 9.64
C ASN A 63 -4.79 -0.85 10.60
N GLY A 64 -5.49 -1.95 10.29
CA GLY A 64 -6.58 -2.48 11.12
C GLY A 64 -7.98 -1.99 10.75
N LYS A 65 -8.13 -1.27 9.63
CA LYS A 65 -9.46 -1.06 9.04
C LYS A 65 -9.92 -2.35 8.33
N PRO A 66 -11.18 -2.79 8.57
CA PRO A 66 -11.74 -4.00 7.98
C PRO A 66 -11.97 -3.87 6.48
#